data_AF-A0AAU8TEN8-F1
#
_entry.id   AF-A0AAU8TEN8-F1
#
_cell.length_a   1.000
_cell.length_b   1.000
_cell.length_c   1.000
_cell.angle_alpha   90.00
_cell.angle_beta   90.00
_cell.angle_gamma   90.00
#
_symmetry.space_group_name_H-M   'P 1'
#
loop_
_entity.id
_entity.type
_entity.pdbx_description
1 polymer ?
#
loop_
_entity_poly.entity_id
_entity_poly.type
_entity_poly.pdbx_seq_one_letter_code
_entity_poly.pdbx_strand_id
1 'polypeptide(L)'
;MLYGIRVDGVVNSTLHNDALSAHGLANTPSKFPPAFDIDLHVDDSEGVRIEGHDHGFRVVVVDPQDEQWAQRVLDAVAGVQAQLVRQQMPRYHQPARQGAEVFSS
;
A
#
# COMPACT_ATOMS: atom_id res chain seq x y z
N MET A 1 -6.73 23.36 -15.92
CA MET A 1 -6.90 22.41 -17.03
C MET A 1 -6.01 21.22 -16.73
N LEU A 2 -6.58 20.03 -16.52
CA LEU A 2 -5.80 18.81 -16.32
C LEU A 2 -5.40 18.32 -17.72
N TYR A 3 -4.10 18.27 -18.00
CA TYR A 3 -3.50 18.03 -19.32
C TYR A 3 -3.82 16.64 -19.90
N GLY A 4 -5.09 16.35 -20.19
CA GLY A 4 -5.56 15.02 -20.61
C GLY A 4 -5.68 13.99 -19.48
N ILE A 5 -5.37 14.37 -18.23
CA ILE A 5 -5.46 13.47 -17.07
C ILE A 5 -6.94 13.28 -16.69
N ARG A 6 -7.37 12.01 -16.68
CA ARG A 6 -8.66 11.59 -16.14
C ARG A 6 -8.49 11.38 -14.64
N VAL A 7 -9.34 12.04 -13.85
CA VAL A 7 -9.36 11.88 -12.40
C VAL A 7 -10.47 10.91 -12.05
N ASP A 8 -10.10 9.80 -11.41
CA ASP A 8 -11.05 8.76 -10.99
C ASP A 8 -11.82 9.15 -9.71
N GLY A 9 -11.22 9.99 -8.86
CA GLY A 9 -11.87 10.49 -7.65
C GLY A 9 -11.06 11.59 -6.94
N VAL A 10 -11.73 12.27 -6.00
CA VAL A 10 -11.12 13.27 -5.12
C VAL A 10 -11.52 12.95 -3.68
N VAL A 11 -10.52 12.71 -2.83
CA VAL A 11 -10.72 12.48 -1.39
C VAL A 11 -10.46 13.79 -0.64
N ASN A 12 -11.50 14.33 -0.01
CA ASN A 12 -11.41 15.51 0.85
C ASN A 12 -11.43 15.11 2.34
N SER A 13 -11.27 16.07 3.24
CA SER A 13 -11.22 15.80 4.69
C SER A 13 -12.50 15.16 5.24
N THR A 14 -13.67 15.48 4.69
CA THR A 14 -14.94 14.86 5.12
C THR A 14 -14.95 13.38 4.76
N LEU A 15 -14.73 13.06 3.48
CA LEU A 15 -14.66 11.67 3.01
C LEU A 15 -13.56 10.87 3.73
N HIS A 16 -12.44 11.51 4.03
CA HIS A 16 -11.35 10.93 4.80
C HIS A 16 -11.78 10.55 6.21
N ASN A 17 -12.36 11.49 6.96
CA ASN A 17 -12.77 11.27 8.34
C ASN A 17 -13.89 10.22 8.44
N ASP A 18 -14.81 10.20 7.49
CA ASP A 18 -15.88 9.21 7.43
C ASP A 18 -15.32 7.80 7.23
N ALA A 19 -14.38 7.64 6.29
CA ALA A 19 -13.72 6.36 6.04
C ALA A 19 -12.92 5.89 7.26
N LEU A 20 -12.12 6.77 7.88
CA LEU A 20 -11.36 6.43 9.08
C LEU A 20 -12.25 6.02 10.26
N SER A 21 -13.38 6.71 10.44
CA SER A 21 -14.36 6.39 11.48
C SER A 21 -14.95 4.99 11.26
N ALA A 22 -15.22 4.62 10.01
CA ALA A 22 -15.68 3.28 9.66
C ALA A 22 -14.62 2.19 9.92
N HIS A 23 -13.33 2.53 9.85
CA HIS A 23 -12.22 1.60 10.10
C HIS A 23 -11.80 1.46 11.57
N GLY A 24 -12.36 2.26 12.49
CA GLY A 24 -12.17 2.09 13.94
C GLY A 24 -10.73 2.29 14.44
N LEU A 25 -9.93 3.10 13.74
CA LEU A 25 -8.52 3.33 14.07
C LEU A 25 -8.38 4.27 15.28
N ALA A 26 -7.75 3.80 16.37
CA ALA A 26 -7.29 4.64 17.46
C ALA A 26 -5.86 5.13 17.13
N ASN A 27 -5.65 6.45 17.12
CA ASN A 27 -4.49 7.14 16.51
C ASN A 27 -4.52 7.09 14.98
N THR A 28 -5.40 7.88 14.38
CA THR A 28 -5.55 7.95 12.92
C THR A 28 -4.37 8.67 12.28
N PRO A 29 -3.76 8.11 11.22
CA PRO A 29 -2.74 8.82 10.46
C PRO A 29 -3.33 10.04 9.78
N SER A 30 -2.49 11.02 9.43
CA SER A 30 -2.91 12.22 8.72
C SER A 30 -3.46 11.92 7.32
N LYS A 31 -3.04 10.80 6.74
CA LYS A 31 -3.49 10.23 5.47
C LYS A 31 -3.65 8.72 5.62
N PHE A 32 -4.68 8.17 4.98
CA PHE A 32 -4.87 6.72 4.94
C PHE A 32 -5.33 6.25 3.56
N PRO A 33 -4.40 6.21 2.59
CA PRO A 33 -4.66 5.75 1.22
C PRO A 33 -5.36 4.38 1.12
N PRO A 34 -5.06 3.37 1.98
CA PRO A 34 -5.70 2.06 1.89
C PRO A 34 -7.22 2.06 2.02
N ALA A 35 -7.83 3.04 2.70
CA ALA A 35 -9.29 3.16 2.78
C ALA A 35 -9.95 3.57 1.45
N PHE A 36 -9.15 3.86 0.42
CA PHE A 36 -9.58 4.31 -0.90
C PHE A 36 -8.99 3.44 -2.02
N ASP A 37 -8.56 2.21 -1.70
CA ASP A 37 -7.96 1.26 -2.64
C ASP A 37 -6.69 1.80 -3.35
N ILE A 38 -5.92 2.65 -2.66
CA ILE A 38 -4.66 3.19 -3.17
C ILE A 38 -3.48 2.36 -2.63
N ASP A 39 -2.82 1.62 -3.53
CA ASP A 39 -1.70 0.72 -3.20
C ASP A 39 -0.35 1.42 -2.92
N LEU A 40 -0.18 2.64 -3.42
CA LEU A 40 1.04 3.46 -3.30
C LEU A 40 0.66 4.94 -3.23
N HIS A 41 1.11 5.61 -2.17
CA HIS A 41 0.93 7.04 -1.97
C HIS A 41 2.19 7.82 -2.36
N VAL A 42 2.03 8.90 -3.12
CA VAL A 42 3.11 9.83 -3.47
C VAL A 42 2.95 11.07 -2.60
N ASP A 43 3.99 11.44 -1.87
CA ASP A 43 3.97 12.58 -0.95
C ASP A 43 5.34 13.28 -0.95
N ASP A 44 5.42 14.54 -0.53
CA ASP A 44 6.69 15.26 -0.36
C ASP A 44 7.15 15.30 1.11
N SER A 45 6.33 14.78 2.03
CA SER A 45 6.61 14.75 3.45
C SER A 45 7.22 13.43 3.93
N GLU A 46 8.39 13.55 4.56
CA GLU A 46 9.00 12.45 5.31
C GLU A 46 8.13 11.96 6.49
N GLY A 47 7.35 12.86 7.10
CA GLY A 47 6.41 12.49 8.16
C GLY A 47 5.34 11.50 7.69
N VAL A 48 4.86 11.66 6.45
CA VAL A 48 3.87 10.74 5.85
C VAL A 48 4.48 9.37 5.60
N ARG A 49 5.78 9.29 5.27
CA ARG A 49 6.49 8.00 5.15
C ARG A 49 6.59 7.27 6.49
N ILE A 50 6.84 8.00 7.57
CA ILE A 50 6.88 7.43 8.93
C ILE A 50 5.49 6.90 9.32
N GLU A 51 4.44 7.70 9.12
CA GLU A 51 3.06 7.25 9.34
C GLU A 51 2.72 6.04 8.46
N GLY A 52 3.16 6.04 7.19
CA GLY A 52 2.98 4.91 6.28
C GLY A 52 3.58 3.62 6.80
N HIS A 53 4.79 3.69 7.35
CA HIS A 53 5.42 2.55 8.01
C HIS A 53 4.60 2.06 9.21
N ASP A 54 4.16 2.98 10.09
CA ASP A 54 3.46 2.65 11.33
C ASP A 54 2.04 2.11 11.08
N HIS A 55 1.39 2.56 10.00
CA HIS A 55 0.02 2.20 9.63
C HIS A 55 -0.06 1.21 8.46
N GLY A 56 1.07 0.71 7.96
CA GLY A 56 1.14 -0.38 6.99
C GLY A 56 0.80 -0.01 5.54
N PHE A 57 0.98 1.24 5.14
CA PHE A 57 0.80 1.67 3.75
C PHE A 57 2.10 2.16 3.11
N ARG A 58 2.18 2.01 1.78
CA ARG A 58 3.40 2.31 1.02
C ARG A 58 3.42 3.79 0.63
N VAL A 59 4.56 4.44 0.85
CA VAL A 59 4.78 5.84 0.47
C VAL A 59 6.06 5.95 -0.35
N VAL A 60 6.00 6.64 -1.48
CA VAL A 60 7.17 7.16 -2.19
C VAL A 60 7.27 8.66 -1.89
N VAL A 61 8.34 9.04 -1.21
CA VAL A 61 8.63 10.45 -0.94
C VAL A 61 9.34 11.05 -2.14
N VAL A 62 8.83 12.17 -2.66
CA VAL A 62 9.42 12.90 -3.77
C VAL A 62 9.92 14.27 -3.30
N ASP A 63 11.05 14.70 -3.84
CA ASP A 63 11.48 16.09 -3.73
C ASP A 63 10.95 16.84 -4.96
N PRO A 64 10.12 17.89 -4.82
CA PRO A 64 9.65 18.69 -5.95
C PRO A 64 10.78 19.32 -6.78
N GLN A 65 11.99 19.46 -6.21
CA GLN A 65 13.17 19.99 -6.88
C GLN A 65 14.01 18.92 -7.58
N ASP A 66 13.71 17.63 -7.37
CA ASP A 66 14.38 16.56 -8.10
C ASP A 66 13.76 16.43 -9.50
N GLU A 67 14.51 16.81 -10.55
CA GLU A 67 14.06 16.68 -11.94
C GLU A 67 13.67 15.24 -12.33
N GLN A 68 14.17 14.24 -11.60
CA GLN A 68 13.88 12.83 -11.82
C GLN A 68 12.79 12.27 -10.89
N TRP A 69 12.05 13.12 -10.15
CA TRP A 69 10.99 12.66 -9.22
C TRP A 69 9.98 11.74 -9.92
N ALA A 70 9.63 12.04 -11.17
CA ALA A 70 8.68 11.24 -11.94
C ALA A 70 9.21 9.82 -12.19
N GLN A 71 10.50 9.68 -12.48
CA GLN A 71 11.12 8.37 -12.65
C GLN A 71 11.11 7.58 -11.34
N ARG A 72 11.38 8.23 -10.21
CA ARG A 72 11.30 7.58 -8.89
C ARG A 72 9.91 7.03 -8.59
N VAL A 73 8.86 7.77 -8.95
CA VAL A 73 7.48 7.30 -8.82
C VAL A 73 7.23 6.08 -9.71
N LEU A 74 7.67 6.10 -10.97
CA LEU A 74 7.54 4.96 -11.89
C LEU A 74 8.27 3.71 -11.37
N ASP A 75 9.48 3.87 -10.83
CA ASP A 75 10.25 2.77 -10.26
C ASP A 75 9.57 2.19 -9.01
N ALA A 76 9.01 3.06 -8.15
CA ALA A 76 8.24 2.64 -6.99
C ALA A 76 6.97 1.86 -7.40
N VAL A 77 6.24 2.33 -8.42
CA VAL A 77 5.08 1.62 -8.98
C VAL A 77 5.48 0.24 -9.49
N ALA A 78 6.58 0.14 -10.26
CA ALA A 78 7.07 -1.15 -10.75
C ALA A 78 7.40 -2.12 -9.60
N GLY A 79 8.02 -1.61 -8.53
CA GLY A 79 8.28 -2.39 -7.31
C GLY A 79 7.01 -2.90 -6.63
N VAL A 80 5.99 -2.04 -6.51
CA VAL A 80 4.68 -2.42 -5.94
C VAL A 80 3.98 -3.46 -6.80
N GLN A 81 3.94 -3.27 -8.12
CA GLN A 81 3.35 -4.25 -9.05
C GLN A 81 4.03 -5.62 -8.91
N ALA A 82 5.36 -5.65 -8.86
CA ALA A 82 6.10 -6.90 -8.66
C ALA A 82 5.78 -7.58 -7.32
N GLN A 83 5.57 -6.81 -6.24
CA GLN A 83 5.16 -7.34 -4.94
C GLN A 83 3.74 -7.92 -4.98
N LEU A 84 2.78 -7.21 -5.57
CA LEU A 84 1.39 -7.67 -5.68
C LEU A 84 1.28 -8.95 -6.49
N VAL A 85 2.00 -9.06 -7.61
CA VAL A 85 2.06 -10.29 -8.41
C VAL A 85 2.58 -11.47 -7.58
N ARG A 86 3.64 -11.27 -6.77
CA ARG A 86 4.17 -12.32 -5.90
C ARG A 86 3.18 -12.74 -4.81
N GLN A 87 2.38 -11.82 -4.28
CA GLN A 87 1.37 -12.11 -3.27
C GLN A 87 0.17 -12.89 -3.84
N GLN A 88 -0.14 -12.68 -5.11
CA GLN A 88 -1.23 -13.37 -5.83
C GLN A 88 -0.84 -14.77 -6.32
N MET A 89 0.44 -15.13 -6.33
CA MET A 89 0.86 -16.49 -6.69
C MET A 89 0.46 -17.49 -5.59
N PRO A 90 -0.26 -18.59 -5.92
CA PRO A 90 -0.61 -19.61 -4.95
C PRO A 90 0.68 -20.19 -4.35
N ARG A 91 0.81 -20.17 -3.02
CA ARG A 91 1.83 -20.98 -2.35
C ARG A 91 1.52 -22.43 -2.68
N TYR A 92 2.34 -23.04 -3.54
CA TYR A 92 2.27 -24.48 -3.78
C TYR A 92 2.37 -25.17 -2.42
N HIS A 93 1.28 -25.80 -1.99
CA HIS A 93 1.22 -26.56 -0.75
C HIS A 93 2.22 -27.73 -0.90
N GLN A 94 3.30 -27.73 -0.12
CA GLN A 94 4.16 -28.90 -0.04
C GLN A 94 3.31 -30.07 0.50
N PRO A 95 3.29 -31.24 -0.16
CA PRO A 95 2.55 -32.38 0.38
C PRO A 95 3.16 -32.75 1.73
N ALA A 96 2.31 -32.82 2.75
CA ALA A 96 2.69 -33.24 4.09
C ALA A 96 3.39 -34.59 4.00
N ARG A 97 4.61 -34.66 4.55
CA ARG A 97 5.30 -35.94 4.77
C ARG A 97 4.43 -36.74 5.75
N GLN A 98 3.73 -37.76 5.25
CA GLN A 98 3.07 -38.76 6.08
C GLN A 98 4.16 -39.51 6.86
N GLY A 99 4.30 -39.15 8.13
CA GLY A 99 5.15 -39.84 9.08
C GLY A 99 4.45 -41.10 9.59
N ALA A 100 4.99 -42.23 9.17
CA ALA A 100 5.00 -43.56 9.77
C ALA A 100 3.96 -43.90 10.86
N GLU A 101 3.21 -44.96 10.53
CA GLU A 101 2.54 -45.88 11.44
C GLU A 101 3.41 -46.24 12.66
N VAL A 102 2.84 -46.16 13.87
CA VAL A 102 3.38 -46.91 15.01
C VAL A 102 2.20 -47.57 15.73
N PHE A 103 2.27 -48.91 15.73
CA PHE A 103 1.31 -49.86 16.28
C PHE A 103 1.05 -49.66 17.78
N SER A 104 -0.20 -49.87 18.19
CA SER A 104 -0.58 -50.17 19.58
C SER A 104 -0.24 -51.61 19.96
N SER A 105 0.32 -51.80 21.14
CA SER A 105 0.03 -52.91 22.09
C SER A 105 0.58 -52.56 23.47
#